data_AF-A0AAD6S0S3-F1
#
_entry.id   AF-A0AAD6S0S3-F1
#
_cell.length_a   1.000
_cell.length_b   1.000
_cell.length_c   1.000
_cell.angle_alpha   90.00
_cell.angle_beta   90.00
_cell.angle_gamma   90.00
#
_symmetry.space_group_name_H-M   'P 1'
#
loop_
_entity.id
_entity.type
_entity.pdbx_description
1 polymer ?
#
loop_
_entity_poly.entity_id
_entity_poly.type
_entity_poly.pdbx_seq_one_letter_code
_entity_poly.pdbx_strand_id
1 'polypeptide(L)'
;MVNNRPKVNVSQCTVKPLRSRHFSTAHQAPRFASTPTQIEPPNPHNPNYKPKRRPLVEAHFSDEARQAFIHDFLVQLKHGRKVSRFCVFLKRGKALSPNAHTNIVAGDVIIMRVGQKDPETLVNMRPTDRAMVDYVFAACLHRIFRFQGPQRTLLPKELIIVRPRAFPGLP
;
A
#
# COMPACT_ATOMS: atom_id res chain seq x y z
N MET A 1 45.05 17.45 21.16
CA MET A 1 44.36 17.03 19.92
C MET A 1 42.95 16.57 20.28
N VAL A 2 41.93 17.34 19.92
CA VAL A 2 40.52 17.02 20.24
C VAL A 2 39.98 16.12 19.15
N ASN A 3 39.62 14.89 19.51
CA ASN A 3 39.14 13.86 18.61
C ASN A 3 37.66 14.13 18.26
N ASN A 4 37.41 14.96 17.25
CA ASN A 4 36.06 15.19 16.71
C ASN A 4 35.65 13.99 15.86
N ARG A 5 35.16 12.93 16.50
CA ARG A 5 34.39 11.91 15.78
C ARG A 5 33.05 12.53 15.37
N PRO A 6 32.67 12.48 14.08
CA PRO A 6 31.32 12.86 13.68
C PRO A 6 30.33 11.98 14.44
N LYS A 7 29.47 12.60 15.24
CA LYS A 7 28.31 11.91 15.82
C LYS A 7 27.43 11.49 14.66
N VAL A 8 27.53 10.22 14.26
CA VAL A 8 26.53 9.59 13.40
C VAL A 8 25.24 9.63 14.21
N ASN A 9 24.36 10.58 13.90
CA ASN A 9 22.98 10.54 14.33
C ASN A 9 22.37 9.33 13.64
N VAL A 10 22.52 8.16 14.26
CA VAL A 10 21.72 6.99 13.95
C VAL A 10 20.31 7.39 14.37
N SER A 11 19.55 7.94 13.42
CA SER A 11 18.12 8.16 13.55
C SER A 11 17.50 6.80 13.88
N GLN A 12 17.37 6.47 15.17
CA GLN A 12 16.70 5.26 15.62
C GLN A 12 15.21 5.41 15.26
N CYS A 13 14.88 4.95 14.05
CA CYS A 13 13.52 4.91 13.54
C CYS A 13 12.85 3.64 14.09
N THR A 14 12.61 3.59 15.41
CA THR A 14 11.78 2.54 16.03
C THR A 14 10.31 2.90 15.83
N VAL A 15 9.84 2.82 14.58
CA VAL A 15 8.44 3.13 14.27
C VAL A 15 7.63 1.85 14.20
N LYS A 16 6.46 1.87 14.85
CA LYS A 16 5.48 0.79 14.75
C LYS A 16 5.10 0.61 13.28
N PRO A 17 5.37 -0.57 12.68
CA PRO A 17 5.06 -0.82 11.28
C PRO A 17 3.56 -0.71 11.03
N LEU A 18 3.20 -0.39 9.79
CA LEU A 18 1.81 -0.31 9.36
C LEU A 18 1.31 -1.69 8.93
N ARG A 19 0.14 -2.09 9.44
CA ARG A 19 -0.54 -3.28 8.96
C ARG A 19 -1.10 -3.05 7.56
N SER A 20 -0.76 -3.94 6.63
CA SER A 20 -1.18 -3.94 5.22
C SER A 20 -1.81 -5.29 4.84
N ARG A 21 -2.48 -5.34 3.68
CA ARG A 21 -2.97 -6.57 3.06
C ARG A 21 -2.10 -6.90 1.85
N HIS A 22 -1.58 -8.12 1.81
CA HIS A 22 -0.68 -8.58 0.76
C HIS A 22 -1.35 -9.63 -0.10
N PHE A 23 -1.24 -9.43 -1.41
CA PHE A 23 -1.61 -10.36 -2.45
C PHE A 23 -0.32 -10.73 -3.18
N SER A 24 0.13 -11.96 -3.01
CA SER A 24 1.42 -12.44 -3.51
C SER A 24 1.27 -13.89 -3.91
N THR A 25 2.00 -14.32 -4.94
CA THR A 25 2.06 -15.73 -5.32
C THR A 25 3.05 -16.54 -4.50
N ALA A 26 3.87 -15.89 -3.67
CA ALA A 26 4.67 -16.61 -2.66
C ALA A 26 3.79 -17.33 -1.62
N HIS A 27 2.49 -17.00 -1.54
CA HIS A 27 1.55 -17.58 -0.58
C HIS A 27 0.23 -17.98 -1.26
N GLN A 28 -0.47 -18.97 -0.69
CA GLN A 28 -1.71 -19.51 -1.25
C GLN A 28 -2.94 -18.62 -1.02
N ALA A 29 -2.87 -17.67 -0.09
CA ALA A 29 -3.98 -16.79 0.27
C ALA A 29 -3.50 -15.38 0.63
N PRO A 30 -4.33 -14.34 0.43
CA PRO A 30 -3.96 -13.00 0.85
C PRO A 30 -3.83 -12.94 2.37
N ARG A 31 -2.78 -12.26 2.86
CA ARG A 31 -2.44 -12.20 4.30
C ARG A 31 -2.27 -10.77 4.78
N PHE A 32 -2.40 -10.58 6.08
CA PHE A 32 -1.94 -9.32 6.68
C PHE A 32 -0.42 -9.37 6.82
N ALA A 33 0.24 -8.26 6.56
CA ALA A 33 1.67 -8.11 6.76
C ALA A 33 1.97 -6.81 7.52
N SER A 34 3.21 -6.73 7.98
CA SER A 34 3.73 -5.61 8.76
C SER A 34 4.70 -4.84 7.87
N THR A 35 4.29 -3.66 7.40
CA THR A 35 5.06 -2.80 6.51
C THR A 35 5.91 -1.83 7.31
N PRO A 36 7.26 -1.90 7.20
CA PRO A 36 8.14 -0.93 7.82
C PRO A 36 7.79 0.48 7.35
N THR A 37 8.01 1.48 8.19
CA THR A 37 7.71 2.86 7.84
C THR A 37 8.83 3.79 8.29
N GLN A 38 9.13 4.76 7.45
CA GLN A 38 9.92 5.92 7.82
C GLN A 38 8.98 7.05 8.27
N ILE A 39 9.27 7.64 9.42
CA ILE A 39 8.60 8.89 9.82
C ILE A 39 9.41 10.05 9.26
N GLU A 40 8.72 10.95 8.55
CA GLU A 40 9.33 12.21 8.19
C GLU A 40 9.62 13.05 9.43
N PRO A 41 10.80 13.67 9.53
CA PRO A 41 11.08 14.57 10.63
C PRO A 41 10.05 15.72 10.65
N PRO A 42 9.70 16.24 11.83
CA PRO A 42 8.90 17.45 11.94
C PRO A 42 9.54 18.57 11.12
N ASN A 43 8.74 19.33 10.36
CA ASN A 43 9.26 20.49 9.63
C ASN A 43 9.59 21.60 10.65
N PRO A 44 10.87 21.99 10.81
CA PRO A 44 11.26 22.98 11.81
C PRO A 44 10.65 24.37 11.55
N HIS A 45 10.24 24.66 10.31
CA HIS A 45 9.65 25.94 9.92
C HIS A 45 8.12 25.96 10.08
N ASN A 46 7.49 24.84 10.41
CA ASN A 46 6.06 24.78 10.64
C ASN A 46 5.78 23.96 11.92
N PRO A 47 5.57 24.63 13.07
CA PRO A 47 5.32 23.94 14.35
C PRO A 47 4.03 23.12 14.35
N ASN A 48 3.13 23.36 13.39
CA ASN A 48 1.91 22.57 13.21
C ASN A 48 2.09 21.38 12.24
N TYR A 49 3.30 21.15 11.73
CA TYR A 49 3.58 20.05 10.82
C TYR A 49 3.40 18.71 11.53
N LYS A 50 2.45 17.91 11.04
CA LYS A 50 2.27 16.55 11.53
C LYS A 50 3.18 15.62 10.72
N PRO A 51 4.09 14.89 11.38
CA PRO A 51 5.03 14.02 10.67
C PRO A 51 4.26 12.89 9.95
N LYS A 52 4.53 12.73 8.65
CA LYS A 52 3.89 11.69 7.83
C LYS A 52 4.64 10.37 7.97
N ARG A 53 3.88 9.27 7.90
CA ARG A 53 4.42 7.91 7.84
C ARG A 53 4.54 7.52 6.37
N ARG A 54 5.77 7.40 5.88
CA ARG A 54 6.06 6.85 4.56
C ARG A 54 6.27 5.34 4.69
N PRO A 55 5.43 4.50 4.05
CA PRO A 55 5.68 3.07 4.07
C PRO A 55 6.91 2.75 3.22
N LEU A 56 7.72 1.81 3.68
CA LEU A 56 8.83 1.23 2.93
C LEU A 56 8.33 -0.07 2.30
N VAL A 57 7.46 0.06 1.30
CA VAL A 57 6.81 -1.08 0.64
C VAL A 57 7.79 -1.93 -0.17
N GLU A 58 8.93 -1.36 -0.55
CA GLU A 58 10.08 -2.00 -1.20
C GLU A 58 10.51 -3.26 -0.44
N ALA A 59 10.46 -3.22 0.90
CA ALA A 59 10.84 -4.35 1.77
C ALA A 59 9.97 -5.61 1.57
N HIS A 60 8.86 -5.49 0.87
CA HIS A 60 7.94 -6.58 0.60
C HIS A 60 8.05 -7.16 -0.81
N PHE A 61 8.62 -6.41 -1.74
CA PHE A 61 8.89 -6.89 -3.09
C PHE A 61 10.31 -7.45 -3.09
N SER A 62 10.47 -8.76 -2.94
CA SER A 62 11.80 -9.40 -2.83
C SER A 62 12.59 -9.38 -4.16
N ASP A 63 13.92 -9.40 -4.04
CA ASP A 63 14.88 -10.00 -5.00
C ASP A 63 15.35 -9.31 -6.28
N GLU A 64 15.22 -7.98 -6.46
CA GLU A 64 15.89 -7.35 -7.63
C GLU A 64 16.66 -6.08 -7.26
N ALA A 65 17.97 -6.12 -7.49
CA ALA A 65 18.96 -5.04 -7.28
C ALA A 65 18.70 -3.74 -8.08
N ARG A 66 17.54 -3.62 -8.75
CA ARG A 66 17.10 -2.43 -9.48
C ARG A 66 15.58 -2.27 -9.34
N GLN A 67 15.12 -1.72 -8.21
CA GLN A 67 13.70 -1.38 -8.02
C GLN A 67 13.44 0.08 -8.38
N ALA A 68 13.22 0.38 -9.66
CA ALA A 68 12.95 1.76 -10.08
C ALA A 68 11.45 2.10 -10.19
N PHE A 69 10.51 1.15 -10.13
CA PHE A 69 9.12 1.46 -10.46
C PHE A 69 8.10 0.68 -9.61
N ILE A 70 8.05 0.97 -8.31
CA ILE A 70 6.83 0.73 -7.53
C ILE A 70 5.82 1.77 -7.97
N HIS A 71 4.64 1.31 -8.35
CA HIS A 71 3.54 2.17 -8.74
C HIS A 71 2.47 2.12 -7.67
N ASP A 72 1.85 3.27 -7.45
CA ASP A 72 0.74 3.38 -6.52
C ASP A 72 -0.43 4.16 -7.13
N PHE A 73 -1.63 3.81 -6.66
CA PHE A 73 -2.83 4.58 -6.94
C PHE A 73 -3.80 4.51 -5.78
N LEU A 74 -4.62 5.55 -5.68
CA LEU A 74 -5.69 5.61 -4.69
C LEU A 74 -6.93 4.89 -5.17
N VAL A 75 -7.62 4.25 -4.25
CA VAL A 75 -8.94 3.66 -4.46
C VAL A 75 -9.90 4.20 -3.42
N GLN A 76 -10.95 4.86 -3.88
CA GLN A 76 -12.07 5.29 -3.07
C GLN A 76 -13.23 4.31 -3.22
N LEU A 77 -13.47 3.52 -2.18
CA LEU A 77 -14.59 2.60 -2.08
C LEU A 77 -15.79 3.31 -1.41
N LYS A 78 -16.83 3.59 -2.19
CA LYS A 78 -18.14 4.02 -1.68
C LYS A 78 -18.98 2.78 -1.39
N HIS A 79 -19.35 2.53 -0.13
CA HIS A 79 -20.13 1.36 0.28
C HIS A 79 -21.24 1.72 1.26
N GLY A 80 -22.50 1.51 0.84
CA GLY A 80 -23.65 2.08 1.57
C GLY A 80 -23.53 3.60 1.69
N ARG A 81 -23.57 4.13 2.92
CA ARG A 81 -23.37 5.56 3.22
C ARG A 81 -21.92 5.92 3.58
N LYS A 82 -20.99 4.97 3.49
CA LYS A 82 -19.61 5.13 3.95
C LYS A 82 -18.66 5.25 2.77
N VAL A 83 -17.55 5.94 3.00
CA VAL A 83 -16.44 6.05 2.07
C VAL A 83 -15.18 5.54 2.76
N SER A 84 -14.46 4.64 2.10
CA SER A 84 -13.18 4.12 2.56
C SER A 84 -12.14 4.33 1.47
N ARG A 85 -10.90 4.63 1.87
CA ARG A 85 -9.80 4.90 0.95
C ARG A 85 -8.67 3.92 1.20
N PHE A 86 -8.09 3.46 0.10
CA PHE A 86 -6.98 2.53 0.09
C PHE A 86 -5.94 3.02 -0.90
N CYS A 87 -4.67 2.78 -0.60
CA CYS A 87 -3.59 2.95 -1.55
C CYS A 87 -3.13 1.57 -1.98
N VAL A 88 -3.03 1.35 -3.29
CA VAL A 88 -2.65 0.08 -3.88
C VAL A 88 -1.27 0.24 -4.48
N PHE A 89 -0.29 -0.46 -3.90
CA PHE A 89 1.08 -0.53 -4.38
C PHE A 89 1.28 -1.81 -5.17
N LEU A 90 1.98 -1.71 -6.30
CA LEU A 90 2.30 -2.86 -7.13
C LEU A 90 3.64 -2.66 -7.84
N LYS A 91 4.36 -3.76 -8.03
CA LYS A 91 5.56 -3.76 -8.87
C LYS A 91 5.19 -4.09 -10.31
N ARG A 92 5.94 -3.50 -11.23
CA ARG A 92 5.96 -3.91 -12.63
C ARG A 92 7.13 -4.86 -12.85
N GLY A 93 6.91 -6.17 -12.86
CA GLY A 93 7.98 -7.13 -13.16
C GLY A 93 7.64 -8.58 -12.84
N LYS A 94 7.80 -9.44 -13.85
CA LYS A 94 7.64 -10.90 -13.89
C LYS A 94 6.20 -11.43 -13.88
N ALA A 95 5.85 -12.17 -14.93
CA ALA A 95 4.65 -13.00 -14.99
C ALA A 95 4.70 -14.02 -13.84
N LEU A 96 3.61 -14.13 -13.08
CA LEU A 96 3.53 -15.08 -11.99
C LEU A 96 3.19 -16.46 -12.51
N SER A 97 3.61 -17.51 -11.79
CA SER A 97 2.96 -18.81 -11.91
C SER A 97 1.49 -18.66 -11.48
N PRO A 98 0.52 -19.18 -12.26
CA PRO A 98 -0.89 -19.07 -11.93
C PRO A 98 -1.16 -19.71 -10.56
N ASN A 99 -1.57 -18.92 -9.57
CA ASN A 99 -2.07 -19.39 -8.27
C ASN A 99 -3.54 -19.01 -8.11
N ALA A 100 -4.27 -19.87 -7.38
CA ALA A 100 -5.71 -20.15 -7.43
C ALA A 100 -6.75 -19.01 -7.31
N HIS A 101 -6.35 -17.74 -7.19
CA HIS A 101 -7.30 -16.64 -7.04
C HIS A 101 -7.24 -15.59 -8.14
N THR A 102 -6.09 -15.39 -8.81
CA THR A 102 -5.98 -14.40 -9.89
C THR A 102 -4.88 -14.75 -10.89
N ASN A 103 -5.23 -15.45 -11.97
CA ASN A 103 -4.28 -15.86 -13.02
C ASN A 103 -3.80 -14.71 -13.94
N ILE A 104 -4.17 -13.46 -13.65
CA ILE A 104 -3.98 -12.33 -14.57
C ILE A 104 -3.15 -11.18 -14.02
N VAL A 105 -2.71 -11.19 -12.75
CA VAL A 105 -1.88 -10.10 -12.20
C VAL A 105 -0.44 -10.57 -12.10
N ALA A 106 0.51 -9.72 -12.48
CA ALA A 106 1.95 -9.94 -12.39
C ALA A 106 2.51 -9.36 -11.08
N GLY A 107 3.45 -10.04 -10.42
CA GLY A 107 4.07 -9.56 -9.17
C GLY A 107 3.15 -9.48 -7.94
N ASP A 108 3.69 -8.92 -6.86
CA ASP A 108 2.94 -8.71 -5.63
C ASP A 108 2.11 -7.41 -5.68
N VAL A 109 1.01 -7.40 -4.93
CA VAL A 109 0.19 -6.22 -4.70
C VAL A 109 0.01 -6.03 -3.21
N ILE A 110 0.24 -4.81 -2.75
CA ILE A 110 0.12 -4.42 -1.34
C ILE A 110 -0.95 -3.35 -1.27
N ILE A 111 -1.96 -3.60 -0.44
CA ILE A 111 -3.02 -2.61 -0.20
C ILE A 111 -2.88 -2.11 1.22
N MET A 112 -2.84 -0.79 1.37
CA MET A 112 -2.79 -0.11 2.66
C MET A 112 -4.01 0.78 2.83
N ARG A 113 -4.40 1.02 4.09
CA ARG A 113 -5.51 1.92 4.40
C ARG A 113 -5.02 3.36 4.40
N VAL A 114 -5.82 4.24 3.82
CA VAL A 114 -5.61 5.69 3.86
C VAL A 114 -6.41 6.30 5.01
N GLY A 115 -5.84 7.31 5.65
CA GLY A 115 -6.46 8.08 6.71
C GLY A 115 -7.75 8.76 6.26
N GLN A 116 -8.75 8.81 7.13
CA GLN A 116 -10.02 9.45 6.80
C GLN A 116 -9.90 10.98 6.73
N LYS A 117 -9.06 11.57 7.59
CA LYS A 117 -8.86 13.02 7.70
C LYS A 117 -7.84 13.55 6.70
N ASP A 118 -6.86 12.73 6.33
CA ASP A 118 -5.75 13.10 5.46
C ASP A 118 -5.54 11.99 4.42
N PRO A 119 -5.81 12.27 3.13
CA PRO A 119 -5.68 11.29 2.06
C PRO A 119 -4.23 10.92 1.73
N GLU A 120 -3.25 11.68 2.22
CA GLU A 120 -1.82 11.40 2.00
C GLU A 120 -1.23 10.53 3.12
N THR A 121 -1.92 10.41 4.25
CA THR A 121 -1.45 9.62 5.39
C THR A 121 -1.96 8.19 5.31
N LEU A 122 -1.05 7.22 5.34
CA LEU A 122 -1.40 5.81 5.50
C LEU A 122 -1.52 5.42 6.97
N VAL A 123 -2.46 4.53 7.26
CA VAL A 123 -2.80 4.09 8.61
C VAL A 123 -2.89 2.57 8.69
N ASN A 124 -2.88 2.05 9.91
CA ASN A 124 -3.03 0.62 10.15
C ASN A 124 -4.35 0.12 9.58
N MET A 125 -4.25 -0.94 8.78
CA MET A 125 -5.42 -1.70 8.36
C MET A 125 -6.03 -2.42 9.57
N ARG A 126 -7.35 -2.27 9.73
CA ARG A 126 -8.11 -2.93 10.80
C ARG A 126 -8.42 -4.37 10.38
N PRO A 127 -8.57 -5.31 11.33
CA PRO A 127 -9.03 -6.67 10.99
C PRO A 127 -10.33 -6.68 10.19
N THR A 128 -11.24 -5.77 10.50
CA THR A 128 -12.54 -5.62 9.84
C THR A 128 -12.44 -5.11 8.39
N ASP A 129 -11.29 -4.56 7.97
CA ASP A 129 -11.10 -4.08 6.60
C ASP A 129 -10.88 -5.22 5.60
N ARG A 130 -10.63 -6.45 6.06
CA ARG A 130 -10.29 -7.61 5.22
C ARG A 130 -11.24 -7.76 4.02
N ALA A 131 -12.55 -7.83 4.28
CA ALA A 131 -13.54 -8.05 3.23
C ALA A 131 -13.61 -6.86 2.23
N MET A 132 -13.44 -5.62 2.72
CA MET A 132 -13.39 -4.44 1.86
C MET A 132 -12.19 -4.47 0.93
N VAL A 133 -11.04 -4.84 1.47
CA VAL A 133 -9.77 -4.83 0.74
C VAL A 133 -9.71 -5.96 -0.28
N ASP A 134 -10.19 -7.16 0.10
CA ASP A 134 -10.28 -8.29 -0.83
C ASP A 134 -11.26 -7.95 -1.98
N TYR A 135 -12.37 -7.23 -1.71
CA TYR A 135 -13.27 -6.71 -2.75
C TYR A 135 -12.61 -5.64 -3.63
N VAL A 136 -11.88 -4.69 -3.03
CA VAL A 136 -11.15 -3.65 -3.77
C VAL A 136 -10.13 -4.29 -4.71
N PHE A 137 -9.37 -5.27 -4.25
CA PHE A 137 -8.42 -6.00 -5.08
C PHE A 137 -9.11 -6.66 -6.28
N ALA A 138 -10.19 -7.42 -6.03
CA ALA A 138 -10.96 -8.07 -7.09
C ALA A 138 -11.53 -7.07 -8.12
N ALA A 139 -12.04 -5.94 -7.66
CA ALA A 139 -12.57 -4.89 -8.54
C ALA A 139 -11.48 -4.13 -9.32
N CYS A 140 -10.25 -4.07 -8.79
CA CYS A 140 -9.11 -3.45 -9.48
C CYS A 140 -8.41 -4.40 -10.46
N LEU A 141 -8.69 -5.70 -10.41
CA LEU A 141 -7.91 -6.76 -11.07
C LEU A 141 -7.65 -6.49 -12.55
N HIS A 142 -8.71 -6.21 -13.32
CA HIS A 142 -8.60 -5.94 -14.74
C HIS A 142 -7.77 -4.69 -15.07
N ARG A 143 -7.81 -3.67 -14.20
CA ARG A 143 -7.03 -2.44 -14.39
C ARG A 143 -5.56 -2.67 -14.09
N ILE A 144 -5.26 -3.41 -13.01
CA ILE A 144 -3.90 -3.81 -12.66
C ILE A 144 -3.30 -4.65 -13.79
N PHE A 145 -4.05 -5.62 -14.32
CA PHE A 145 -3.63 -6.43 -15.46
C PHE A 145 -3.32 -5.56 -16.70
N ARG A 146 -4.22 -4.65 -17.09
CA ARG A 146 -3.99 -3.74 -18.23
C ARG A 146 -2.77 -2.84 -18.04
N PHE A 147 -2.55 -2.36 -16.82
CA PHE A 147 -1.39 -1.55 -16.48
C PHE A 147 -0.08 -2.34 -16.62
N GLN A 148 -0.08 -3.61 -16.19
CA GLN A 148 1.10 -4.48 -16.26
C GLN A 148 1.33 -5.07 -17.66
N GLY A 149 0.28 -5.15 -18.48
CA GLY A 149 0.31 -5.72 -19.81
C GLY A 149 1.02 -4.86 -20.87
N PRO A 150 1.18 -5.39 -22.09
CA PRO A 150 1.92 -4.75 -23.18
C PRO A 150 1.29 -3.44 -23.67
N GLN A 151 -0.02 -3.26 -23.50
CA GLN A 151 -0.75 -2.06 -23.90
C GLN A 151 -0.55 -0.86 -22.95
N ARG A 152 0.21 -1.02 -21.86
CA ARG A 152 0.76 0.05 -20.99
C ARG A 152 -0.18 1.25 -20.81
N THR A 153 -1.39 1.02 -20.30
CA THR A 153 -2.30 2.12 -19.96
C THR A 153 -1.76 2.85 -18.74
N LEU A 154 -1.84 4.19 -18.72
CA LEU A 154 -1.50 4.97 -17.53
C LEU A 154 -2.39 4.54 -16.35
N LEU A 155 -1.75 4.32 -15.20
CA LEU A 155 -2.44 4.11 -13.95
C LEU A 155 -3.16 5.41 -13.58
N PRO A 156 -4.47 5.38 -13.29
CA PRO A 156 -5.15 6.57 -12.80
C PRO A 156 -4.58 6.95 -11.42
N LYS A 157 -4.51 8.24 -11.10
CA LYS A 157 -4.13 8.69 -9.75
C LYS A 157 -5.12 8.18 -8.69
N GLU A 158 -6.41 8.14 -9.05
CA GLU A 158 -7.47 7.67 -8.18
C GLU A 158 -8.53 6.87 -8.96
N LEU A 159 -9.03 5.80 -8.34
CA LEU A 159 -10.12 4.97 -8.83
C LEU A 159 -11.30 5.02 -7.84
N ILE A 160 -12.51 5.29 -8.35
CA ILE A 160 -13.72 5.23 -7.54
C ILE A 160 -14.45 3.91 -7.80
N ILE A 161 -14.72 3.17 -6.74
CA ILE A 161 -15.48 1.92 -6.77
C ILE A 161 -16.75 2.12 -5.95
N VAL A 162 -17.90 1.79 -6.54
CA VAL A 162 -19.20 1.90 -5.87
C VAL A 162 -19.75 0.51 -5.59
N ARG A 163 -20.13 0.28 -4.33
CA ARG A 163 -20.84 -0.91 -3.88
C ARG A 163 -22.13 -0.43 -3.18
N PRO A 164 -23.33 -0.80 -3.66
CA PRO A 164 -24.57 -0.30 -3.06
C PRO A 164 -24.74 -0.69 -1.58
N ARG A 165 -24.27 -1.88 -1.20
CA ARG A 165 -24.40 -2.41 0.17
C ARG A 165 -23.13 -2.21 0.97
N ALA A 166 -23.29 -1.93 2.27
CA ALA A 166 -22.19 -1.93 3.23
C ALA A 166 -21.62 -3.35 3.41
N PHE A 167 -20.41 -3.45 3.93
CA PHE A 167 -19.86 -4.76 4.31
C PHE A 167 -20.43 -5.17 5.68
N PRO A 168 -20.85 -6.44 5.84
CA PRO A 168 -21.39 -6.94 7.09
C PRO A 168 -20.33 -6.85 8.21
N GLY A 169 -20.75 -6.52 9.43
CA GLY A 169 -19.86 -6.43 10.59
C GLY A 169 -18.99 -5.17 10.67
N LEU A 170 -19.28 -4.14 9.87
CA LEU A 170 -18.67 -2.81 10.03
C LEU A 170 -19.61 -1.89 10.84
N PRO A 171 -19.15 -1.30 11.96
CA PRO A 171 -19.93 -0.32 12.72
C PRO A 171 -20.21 0.90 11.84
#